data_AF-A0A9D1QCV9-F1
#
_entry.id   AF-A0A9D1QCV9-F1
#
_cell.length_a   1.000
_cell.length_b   1.000
_cell.length_c   1.000
_cell.angle_alpha   90.00
_cell.angle_beta   90.00
_cell.angle_gamma   90.00
#
_symmetry.space_group_name_H-M   'P 1'
#
loop_
_entity.id
_entity.type
_entity.pdbx_description
1 polymer ?
#
loop_
_entity_poly.entity_id
_entity_poly.type
_entity_poly.pdbx_seq_one_letter_code
_entity_poly.pdbx_strand_id
1 'polypeptide(L)'
;MYQWGRKDAFPGAAGSTITATTIEENNAQTILIYDATGNKLTEGTTGVKSVDINTSGVLNGNTSQVYTIKNPLSFVYNLIGPWDWYTNTDAHNDALWGDNAKKSAYDPCPNDWHMPSRGTWNDLSSTAFPYYIGGEQISSGDITTTNGRLYNVMAWFPATGHRYRVSGALTNVGSIGCYWSSSVSGTNAIRLRFNMSVVNLNSPYYRAYGYPVRCVQE
;
A
#
# COMPACT_ATOMS: atom_id res chain seq x y z
N MET A 1 -4.85 1.92 -2.47
CA MET A 1 -3.46 1.69 -2.02
C MET A 1 -2.80 3.04 -1.81
N TYR A 2 -1.84 3.16 -0.90
CA TYR A 2 -1.26 4.44 -0.50
C TYR A 2 0.27 4.32 -0.48
N GLN A 3 0.97 5.35 -0.93
CA GLN A 3 2.35 5.53 -0.49
C GLN A 3 2.31 6.04 0.95
N TRP A 4 3.26 5.61 1.78
CA TRP A 4 3.18 5.82 3.22
C TRP A 4 3.08 7.32 3.57
N GLY A 5 2.11 7.71 4.39
CA GLY A 5 1.92 9.11 4.76
C GLY A 5 1.10 9.97 3.78
N ARG A 6 0.57 9.40 2.69
CA ARG A 6 -0.34 10.11 1.76
C ARG A 6 -1.81 9.97 2.15
N LYS A 7 -2.59 11.01 1.83
CA LYS A 7 -4.05 11.02 1.93
C LYS A 7 -4.75 10.41 0.73
N ASP A 8 -4.20 10.60 -0.47
CA ASP A 8 -4.83 10.18 -1.73
C ASP A 8 -4.48 8.74 -2.08
N ALA A 9 -5.50 7.97 -2.44
CA ALA A 9 -5.38 6.57 -2.80
C ALA A 9 -5.06 6.37 -4.29
N PHE A 10 -4.30 5.32 -4.57
CA PHE A 10 -4.17 4.70 -5.89
C PHE A 10 -5.12 3.50 -6.04
N PRO A 11 -5.63 3.22 -7.25
CA PRO A 11 -6.45 2.05 -7.50
C PRO A 11 -5.70 0.76 -7.17
N GLY A 12 -6.39 -0.18 -6.52
CA GLY A 12 -5.90 -1.53 -6.22
C GLY A 12 -6.22 -2.52 -7.35
N ALA A 13 -6.03 -3.82 -7.08
CA ALA A 13 -6.33 -4.88 -8.04
C ALA A 13 -7.79 -4.92 -8.47
N ALA A 14 -8.03 -5.16 -9.77
CA ALA A 14 -9.33 -5.57 -10.26
C ALA A 14 -9.63 -7.02 -9.83
N GLY A 15 -10.88 -7.31 -9.47
CA GLY A 15 -11.28 -8.63 -8.97
C GLY A 15 -11.10 -9.78 -9.98
N SER A 16 -11.05 -9.48 -11.29
CA SER A 16 -10.93 -10.47 -12.37
C SER A 16 -9.49 -10.88 -12.69
N THR A 17 -8.47 -10.18 -12.20
CA THR A 17 -7.05 -10.42 -12.55
C THR A 17 -6.28 -11.25 -11.53
N ILE A 18 -7.01 -11.98 -10.68
CA ILE A 18 -6.44 -12.75 -9.56
C ILE A 18 -6.46 -14.26 -9.90
N THR A 19 -6.19 -14.63 -11.15
CA THR A 19 -5.83 -16.00 -11.53
C THR A 19 -4.32 -16.07 -11.65
N ALA A 20 -3.69 -16.66 -10.64
CA ALA A 20 -2.24 -16.66 -10.45
C ALA A 20 -1.52 -17.71 -11.30
N THR A 21 -1.77 -17.73 -12.61
CA THR A 21 -1.11 -18.70 -13.49
C THR A 21 0.23 -18.24 -14.03
N THR A 22 0.67 -17.01 -13.79
CA THR A 22 2.07 -16.64 -13.99
C THR A 22 2.51 -15.60 -12.96
N ILE A 23 3.66 -15.87 -12.34
CA ILE A 23 4.48 -14.87 -11.66
C ILE A 23 5.06 -13.95 -12.75
N GLU A 24 4.20 -13.31 -13.54
CA GLU A 24 4.63 -12.21 -14.40
C GLU A 24 4.54 -10.96 -13.55
N GLU A 25 5.70 -10.64 -12.97
CA GLU A 25 5.99 -9.34 -12.40
C GLU A 25 5.44 -8.26 -13.35
N ASN A 26 4.48 -7.45 -12.88
CA ASN A 26 4.03 -6.18 -13.46
C ASN A 26 2.74 -6.11 -14.31
N ASN A 27 1.87 -7.14 -14.38
CA ASN A 27 0.69 -7.09 -15.27
C ASN A 27 -0.70 -7.21 -14.61
N ALA A 28 -0.82 -7.09 -13.29
CA ALA A 28 -2.14 -7.12 -12.67
C ALA A 28 -2.95 -5.87 -13.05
N GLN A 29 -4.17 -6.06 -13.56
CA GLN A 29 -5.04 -4.93 -13.88
C GLN A 29 -5.54 -4.28 -12.59
N THR A 30 -5.70 -2.97 -12.67
CA THR A 30 -6.20 -2.16 -11.57
C THR A 30 -7.68 -1.85 -11.79
N ILE A 31 -8.37 -1.51 -10.69
CA ILE A 31 -9.75 -1.02 -10.76
C ILE A 31 -9.79 0.17 -11.70
N LEU A 32 -10.76 0.17 -12.61
CA LEU A 32 -10.96 1.27 -13.56
C LEU A 32 -11.31 2.55 -12.80
N ILE A 33 -10.64 3.64 -13.17
CA ILE A 33 -10.91 4.98 -12.67
C ILE A 33 -11.30 5.88 -13.83
N TYR A 34 -12.16 6.85 -13.54
CA TYR A 34 -12.77 7.73 -14.53
C TYR A 34 -12.61 9.19 -14.10
N ASP A 35 -12.57 10.10 -15.07
CA ASP A 35 -12.66 11.53 -14.78
C ASP A 35 -14.11 11.96 -14.44
N ALA A 36 -14.26 13.22 -14.08
CA ALA A 36 -15.56 13.81 -13.73
C ALA A 36 -16.56 13.84 -14.90
N THR A 37 -16.10 13.67 -16.14
CA THR A 37 -16.94 13.60 -17.35
C THR A 37 -17.24 12.16 -17.78
N GLY A 38 -16.73 11.16 -17.04
CA GLY A 38 -16.95 9.74 -17.31
C GLY A 38 -15.97 9.13 -18.31
N ASN A 39 -14.89 9.82 -18.70
CA ASN A 39 -13.87 9.18 -19.54
C ASN A 39 -12.99 8.27 -18.69
N LYS A 40 -12.70 7.08 -19.22
CA LYS A 40 -11.77 6.14 -18.59
C LYS A 40 -10.36 6.74 -18.59
N LEU A 41 -9.73 6.75 -17.42
CA LEU A 41 -8.32 7.11 -17.29
C LEU A 41 -7.44 5.88 -17.51
N THR A 42 -6.32 6.08 -18.20
CA THR A 42 -5.41 5.00 -18.60
C THR A 42 -4.08 5.16 -17.86
N GLU A 43 -3.63 4.11 -17.15
CA GLU A 43 -2.32 4.13 -16.46
C GLU A 43 -1.18 4.44 -17.43
N GLY A 44 -0.17 5.16 -16.95
CA GLY A 44 0.95 5.67 -17.76
C GLY A 44 0.63 6.90 -18.60
N THR A 45 -0.64 7.33 -18.69
CA THR A 45 -1.04 8.52 -19.46
C THR A 45 -1.90 9.45 -18.61
N THR A 46 -3.23 9.28 -18.64
CA THR A 46 -4.21 10.13 -17.94
C THR A 46 -4.53 9.63 -16.53
N GLY A 47 -4.25 8.36 -16.23
CA GLY A 47 -4.44 7.73 -14.93
C GLY A 47 -3.20 7.79 -14.03
N VAL A 48 -2.98 6.73 -13.25
CA VAL A 48 -1.78 6.61 -12.41
C VAL A 48 -0.54 6.65 -13.28
N LYS A 49 0.41 7.52 -12.94
CA LYS A 49 1.69 7.63 -13.65
C LYS A 49 2.84 7.73 -12.67
N SER A 50 3.91 7.01 -12.95
CA SER A 50 5.12 7.05 -12.13
C SER A 50 5.98 8.24 -12.52
N VAL A 51 6.51 8.96 -11.53
CA VAL A 51 7.31 10.17 -11.73
C VAL A 51 8.53 10.12 -10.83
N ASP A 52 9.72 10.33 -11.40
CA ASP A 52 10.96 10.43 -10.61
C ASP A 52 10.89 11.68 -9.73
N ILE A 53 11.19 11.52 -8.44
CA ILE A 53 11.24 12.62 -7.47
C ILE A 53 12.20 13.74 -7.91
N ASN A 54 13.24 13.43 -8.69
CA ASN A 54 14.21 14.40 -9.19
C ASN A 54 13.75 15.12 -10.47
N THR A 55 12.57 14.79 -11.00
CA THR A 55 12.00 15.52 -12.13
C THR A 55 11.74 16.97 -11.74
N SER A 56 12.14 17.91 -12.61
CA SER A 56 11.94 19.34 -12.36
C SER A 56 10.48 19.66 -12.00
N GLY A 57 10.28 20.38 -10.91
CA GLY A 57 8.97 20.77 -10.39
C GLY A 57 8.26 19.75 -9.49
N VAL A 58 8.82 18.54 -9.30
CA VAL A 58 8.29 17.58 -8.33
C VAL A 58 8.65 17.98 -6.91
N LEU A 59 9.91 18.37 -6.68
CA LEU A 59 10.37 18.88 -5.38
C LEU A 59 10.09 20.38 -5.26
N ASN A 60 9.55 20.77 -4.11
CA ASN A 60 9.53 22.14 -3.61
C ASN A 60 10.45 22.20 -2.38
N GLY A 61 11.63 22.79 -2.54
CA GLY A 61 12.73 22.60 -1.60
C GLY A 61 13.15 21.13 -1.58
N ASN A 62 13.07 20.47 -0.42
CA ASN A 62 13.48 19.09 -0.23
C ASN A 62 12.33 18.06 -0.27
N THR A 63 11.10 18.50 -0.57
CA THR A 63 9.92 17.62 -0.46
C THR A 63 9.00 17.64 -1.67
N SER A 64 8.35 16.51 -1.94
CA SER A 64 7.37 16.36 -3.03
C SER A 64 5.91 16.54 -2.60
N GLN A 65 5.67 16.86 -1.32
CA GLN A 65 4.32 16.88 -0.73
C GLN A 65 3.35 17.80 -1.46
N VAL A 66 3.79 19.02 -1.79
CA VAL A 66 2.95 19.98 -2.53
C VAL A 66 2.60 19.46 -3.92
N TYR A 67 3.54 18.77 -4.57
CA TYR A 67 3.32 18.18 -5.89
C TYR A 67 2.29 17.05 -5.85
N THR A 68 2.39 16.14 -4.88
CA THR A 68 1.49 14.99 -4.77
C THR A 68 0.07 15.36 -4.37
N ILE A 69 -0.13 16.43 -3.61
CA ILE A 69 -1.46 17.00 -3.32
C ILE A 69 -2.10 17.54 -4.60
N LYS A 70 -1.33 18.21 -5.46
CA LYS A 70 -1.83 18.75 -6.75
C LYS A 70 -2.00 17.66 -7.82
N ASN A 71 -1.31 16.54 -7.68
CA ASN A 71 -1.28 15.43 -8.63
C ASN A 71 -1.52 14.10 -7.90
N PRO A 72 -2.75 13.83 -7.42
CA PRO A 72 -3.03 12.66 -6.58
C PRO A 72 -2.70 11.33 -7.27
N LEU A 73 -2.82 11.27 -8.60
CA LEU A 73 -2.49 10.09 -9.41
C LEU A 73 -1.00 9.96 -9.79
N SER A 74 -0.14 10.92 -9.43
CA SER A 74 1.31 10.76 -9.61
C SER A 74 1.88 9.85 -8.51
N PHE A 75 2.43 8.71 -8.93
CA PHE A 75 3.17 7.79 -8.08
C PHE A 75 4.64 8.19 -8.07
N VAL A 76 5.07 8.89 -7.02
CA VAL A 76 6.42 9.46 -6.97
C VAL A 76 7.42 8.41 -6.51
N TYR A 77 8.47 8.17 -7.29
CA TYR A 77 9.52 7.22 -6.94
C TYR A 77 10.88 7.90 -6.80
N ASN A 78 11.76 7.27 -6.02
CA ASN A 78 13.16 7.64 -5.94
C ASN A 78 14.03 6.43 -6.29
N LEU A 79 14.88 6.56 -7.32
CA LEU A 79 15.78 5.49 -7.76
C LEU A 79 16.90 5.24 -6.76
N ILE A 80 17.39 6.32 -6.16
CA ILE A 80 18.50 6.32 -5.22
C ILE A 80 17.93 6.40 -3.80
N GLY A 81 18.70 6.00 -2.79
CA GLY A 81 18.31 6.18 -1.40
C GLY A 81 17.84 7.63 -1.16
N PRO A 82 16.82 7.84 -0.30
CA PRO A 82 16.30 6.89 0.69
C PRO A 82 15.13 6.00 0.23
N TRP A 83 14.81 5.96 -1.08
CA TRP A 83 13.62 5.23 -1.60
C TRP A 83 12.30 5.67 -0.95
N ASP A 84 12.23 6.97 -0.68
CA ASP A 84 11.06 7.67 -0.18
C ASP A 84 10.42 8.45 -1.33
N TRP A 85 9.09 8.53 -1.33
CA TRP A 85 8.37 9.39 -2.26
C TRP A 85 8.38 10.84 -1.79
N TYR A 86 8.51 11.08 -0.48
CA TYR A 86 8.38 12.39 0.15
C TYR A 86 9.62 13.26 -0.06
N THR A 87 10.82 12.69 0.02
CA THR A 87 12.12 13.39 -0.03
C THR A 87 13.17 12.54 -0.75
N ASN A 88 14.14 13.20 -1.39
CA ASN A 88 15.36 12.58 -1.92
C ASN A 88 16.59 12.80 -1.03
N THR A 89 16.37 13.36 0.16
CA THR A 89 17.37 13.66 1.20
C THR A 89 16.91 13.06 2.54
N ASP A 90 17.65 13.29 3.62
CA ASP A 90 17.27 12.86 4.97
C ASP A 90 16.13 13.68 5.61
N ALA A 91 15.51 14.61 4.85
CA ALA A 91 14.37 15.42 5.28
C ALA A 91 13.03 14.63 5.32
N HIS A 92 13.03 13.48 5.99
CA HIS A 92 11.84 12.65 6.17
C HIS A 92 10.78 13.33 7.05
N ASN A 93 9.52 12.90 6.91
CA ASN A 93 8.45 13.31 7.81
C ASN A 93 7.77 12.07 8.40
N ASP A 94 8.06 11.79 9.66
CA ASP A 94 7.59 10.58 10.36
C ASP A 94 6.20 10.78 11.00
N ALA A 95 5.70 12.02 11.00
CA ALA A 95 4.42 12.37 11.58
C ALA A 95 3.26 12.35 10.55
N LEU A 96 3.52 11.95 9.30
CA LEU A 96 2.55 12.03 8.22
C LEU A 96 1.24 11.31 8.53
N TRP A 97 1.21 10.22 9.30
CA TRP A 97 -0.04 9.57 9.74
C TRP A 97 -0.26 9.61 11.25
N GLY A 98 0.55 10.37 12.00
CA GLY A 98 0.29 10.66 13.42
C GLY A 98 0.67 9.58 14.43
N ASP A 99 1.14 8.41 14.00
CA ASP A 99 1.64 7.27 14.80
C ASP A 99 1.06 7.09 16.22
N ASN A 100 -0.23 6.79 16.34
CA ASN A 100 -0.94 6.62 17.63
C ASN A 100 -0.92 7.85 18.57
N ALA A 101 -0.42 9.00 18.15
CA ALA A 101 -0.51 10.24 18.90
C ALA A 101 -1.82 10.97 18.56
N LYS A 102 -1.85 11.70 17.45
CA LYS A 102 -3.03 12.40 16.95
C LYS A 102 -3.10 12.22 15.44
N LYS A 103 -4.26 11.80 14.97
CA LYS A 103 -4.57 11.72 13.54
C LYS A 103 -4.15 13.00 12.83
N SER A 104 -3.31 12.88 11.80
CA SER A 104 -2.85 14.02 11.01
C SER A 104 -3.87 14.38 9.91
N ALA A 105 -3.65 15.49 9.22
CA ALA A 105 -4.43 15.85 8.03
C ALA A 105 -4.26 14.86 6.85
N TYR A 106 -3.19 14.05 6.86
CA TYR A 106 -2.86 13.08 5.80
C TYR A 106 -3.26 11.65 6.13
N ASP A 107 -3.71 11.37 7.35
CA ASP A 107 -4.32 10.08 7.70
C ASP A 107 -5.58 9.87 6.84
N PRO A 108 -5.64 8.80 6.03
CA PRO A 108 -6.74 8.57 5.08
C PRO A 108 -8.00 8.00 5.73
N CYS A 109 -7.98 7.67 7.02
CA CYS A 109 -9.12 7.09 7.71
C CYS A 109 -10.23 8.13 7.94
N PRO A 110 -11.50 7.73 8.05
CA PRO A 110 -12.58 8.66 8.38
C PRO A 110 -12.46 9.19 9.83
N ASN A 111 -13.35 10.09 10.21
CA ASN A 111 -13.49 10.51 11.62
C ASN A 111 -13.82 9.30 12.50
N ASP A 112 -13.37 9.32 13.75
CA ASP A 112 -13.47 8.23 14.74
C ASP A 112 -12.63 6.98 14.39
N TRP A 113 -11.79 7.08 13.37
CA TRP A 113 -10.88 6.03 12.93
C TRP A 113 -9.50 6.61 12.61
N HIS A 114 -8.45 5.83 12.84
CA HIS A 114 -7.08 6.23 12.55
C HIS A 114 -6.26 5.11 11.90
N MET A 115 -5.11 5.48 11.36
CA MET A 115 -4.13 4.51 10.87
C MET A 115 -3.57 3.68 12.03
N PRO A 116 -3.51 2.34 11.89
CA PRO A 116 -3.02 1.47 12.95
C PRO A 116 -1.53 1.70 13.16
N SER A 117 -1.06 1.75 14.41
CA SER A 117 0.37 1.74 14.73
C SER A 117 0.95 0.32 14.72
N ARG A 118 2.27 0.24 14.85
CA ARG A 118 3.07 -0.98 14.96
C ARG A 118 2.53 -1.99 15.97
N GLY A 119 1.96 -1.52 17.08
CA GLY A 119 1.45 -2.37 18.15
C GLY A 119 0.09 -3.01 17.87
N THR A 120 -0.65 -2.48 16.90
CA THR A 120 -2.06 -2.82 16.65
C THR A 120 -2.29 -4.29 16.30
N TRP A 121 -1.29 -4.93 15.70
CA TRP A 121 -1.40 -6.30 15.18
C TRP A 121 -0.58 -7.32 15.96
N ASN A 122 -0.08 -6.98 17.15
CA ASN A 122 0.86 -7.85 17.88
C ASN A 122 0.26 -9.19 18.34
N ASP A 123 -1.06 -9.31 18.36
CA ASP A 123 -1.80 -10.52 18.68
C ASP A 123 -2.07 -11.42 17.45
N LEU A 124 -1.78 -10.93 16.23
CA LEU A 124 -1.85 -11.74 15.02
C LEU A 124 -0.71 -12.78 15.02
N SER A 125 -1.06 -14.05 14.90
CA SER A 125 -0.12 -15.17 14.73
C SER A 125 -0.57 -16.05 13.58
N SER A 126 0.28 -16.97 13.09
CA SER A 126 -0.14 -17.90 12.03
C SER A 126 -1.36 -18.76 12.43
N THR A 127 -1.57 -19.00 13.73
CA THR A 127 -2.73 -19.72 14.25
C THR A 127 -3.97 -18.83 14.42
N ALA A 128 -3.80 -17.58 14.88
CA ALA A 128 -4.89 -16.61 15.02
C ALA A 128 -5.26 -15.87 13.71
N PHE A 129 -4.42 -16.03 12.68
CA PHE A 129 -4.55 -15.37 11.38
C PHE A 129 -4.34 -16.36 10.23
N PRO A 130 -5.16 -17.43 10.09
CA PRO A 130 -4.99 -18.46 9.09
C PRO A 130 -5.17 -17.96 7.65
N TYR A 131 -4.55 -18.67 6.70
CA TYR A 131 -4.63 -18.37 5.27
C TYR A 131 -5.80 -19.10 4.61
N TYR A 132 -6.47 -18.41 3.69
CA TYR A 132 -7.59 -18.93 2.94
C TYR A 132 -7.36 -18.74 1.44
N ILE A 133 -7.85 -19.71 0.66
CA ILE A 133 -7.90 -19.72 -0.79
C ILE A 133 -9.30 -20.16 -1.18
N GLY A 134 -9.97 -19.43 -2.07
CA GLY A 134 -11.33 -19.81 -2.47
C GLY A 134 -12.37 -19.74 -1.34
N GLY A 135 -12.05 -19.14 -0.19
CA GLY A 135 -12.89 -19.16 1.01
C GLY A 135 -12.67 -20.37 1.93
N GLU A 136 -11.76 -21.29 1.59
CA GLU A 136 -11.39 -22.43 2.42
C GLU A 136 -10.06 -22.21 3.14
N GLN A 137 -9.99 -22.61 4.41
CA GLN A 137 -8.74 -22.55 5.17
C GLN A 137 -7.80 -23.66 4.67
N ILE A 138 -6.76 -23.28 3.94
CA ILE A 138 -5.80 -24.24 3.39
C ILE A 138 -4.36 -23.84 3.68
N SER A 139 -3.53 -24.84 3.93
CA SER A 139 -2.09 -24.70 4.20
C SER A 139 -1.21 -24.96 2.97
N SER A 140 -1.81 -25.40 1.85
CA SER A 140 -1.16 -25.65 0.57
C SER A 140 -2.20 -25.69 -0.54
N GLY A 141 -1.88 -25.18 -1.74
CA GLY A 141 -2.78 -25.22 -2.90
C GLY A 141 -2.46 -24.12 -3.90
N ASP A 142 -3.14 -24.16 -5.05
CA ASP A 142 -2.99 -23.16 -6.10
C ASP A 142 -3.54 -21.80 -5.67
N ILE A 143 -2.83 -20.73 -6.04
CA ILE A 143 -3.19 -19.36 -5.68
C ILE A 143 -4.43 -18.93 -6.50
N THR A 144 -5.50 -18.43 -5.86
CA THR A 144 -6.76 -18.05 -6.54
C THR A 144 -7.23 -16.64 -6.19
N THR A 145 -8.44 -16.27 -6.66
CA THR A 145 -8.96 -14.90 -6.67
C THR A 145 -9.34 -14.32 -5.31
N THR A 146 -9.46 -15.15 -4.29
CA THR A 146 -9.94 -14.79 -2.94
C THR A 146 -8.92 -15.13 -1.87
N ASN A 147 -7.65 -15.08 -2.24
CA ASN A 147 -6.55 -15.36 -1.34
C ASN A 147 -6.39 -14.27 -0.28
N GLY A 148 -6.12 -14.69 0.96
CA GLY A 148 -5.92 -13.76 2.06
C GLY A 148 -5.87 -14.47 3.40
N ARG A 149 -5.96 -13.67 4.46
CA ARG A 149 -5.99 -14.16 5.83
C ARG A 149 -7.17 -13.58 6.58
N LEU A 150 -7.79 -14.38 7.44
CA LEU A 150 -8.92 -13.98 8.26
C LEU A 150 -8.46 -13.85 9.70
N TYR A 151 -8.71 -12.70 10.33
CA TYR A 151 -8.46 -12.50 11.76
C TYR A 151 -9.77 -12.57 12.54
N ASN A 152 -9.78 -13.41 13.59
CA ASN A 152 -10.88 -13.60 14.53
C ASN A 152 -12.28 -13.73 13.89
N VAL A 153 -12.36 -14.36 12.70
CA VAL A 153 -13.60 -14.55 11.93
C VAL A 153 -14.31 -13.23 11.51
N MET A 154 -13.71 -12.07 11.76
CA MET A 154 -14.34 -10.76 11.58
C MET A 154 -13.62 -9.86 10.57
N ALA A 155 -12.29 -9.96 10.48
CA ALA A 155 -11.50 -9.07 9.63
C ALA A 155 -10.78 -9.85 8.54
N TRP A 156 -11.29 -9.73 7.31
CA TRP A 156 -10.67 -10.32 6.12
C TRP A 156 -9.57 -9.44 5.57
N PHE A 157 -8.34 -9.95 5.46
CA PHE A 157 -7.18 -9.30 4.86
C PHE A 157 -6.84 -9.98 3.52
N PRO A 158 -7.29 -9.44 2.38
CA PRO A 158 -6.93 -9.98 1.08
C PRO A 158 -5.43 -9.85 0.79
N ALA A 159 -4.89 -10.82 0.05
CA ALA A 159 -3.56 -10.76 -0.56
C ALA A 159 -3.63 -9.85 -1.81
N THR A 160 -3.83 -8.54 -1.62
CA THR A 160 -4.09 -7.58 -2.71
C THR A 160 -2.90 -7.32 -3.63
N GLY A 161 -1.73 -7.89 -3.33
CA GLY A 161 -0.48 -7.42 -3.91
C GLY A 161 -0.17 -5.99 -3.49
N HIS A 162 0.65 -5.32 -4.28
CA HIS A 162 1.11 -3.97 -4.01
C HIS A 162 1.60 -3.24 -5.25
N ARG A 163 1.67 -1.90 -5.18
CA ARG A 163 2.33 -1.11 -6.23
C ARG A 163 3.83 -1.04 -5.99
N TYR A 164 4.58 -1.46 -6.99
CA TYR A 164 6.04 -1.51 -6.95
C TYR A 164 6.63 -0.09 -6.92
N ARG A 165 7.64 0.13 -6.07
CA ARG A 165 8.15 1.48 -5.77
C ARG A 165 8.66 2.28 -6.98
N VAL A 166 9.13 1.62 -8.04
CA VAL A 166 9.73 2.32 -9.21
C VAL A 166 8.69 2.49 -10.31
N SER A 167 8.12 1.38 -10.78
CA SER A 167 7.19 1.39 -11.91
C SER A 167 5.80 1.86 -11.52
N GLY A 168 5.43 1.84 -10.23
CA GLY A 168 4.05 2.04 -9.77
C GLY A 168 3.09 0.91 -10.18
N ALA A 169 3.59 -0.10 -10.89
CA ALA A 169 2.82 -1.23 -11.39
C ALA A 169 2.35 -2.13 -10.24
N LEU A 170 1.15 -2.67 -10.39
CA LEU A 170 0.57 -3.58 -9.42
C LEU A 170 1.15 -5.00 -9.63
N THR A 171 1.66 -5.59 -8.55
CA THR A 171 2.33 -6.90 -8.58
C THR A 171 1.95 -7.76 -7.38
N ASN A 172 2.21 -9.07 -7.46
CA ASN A 172 1.99 -10.07 -6.40
C ASN A 172 0.54 -10.20 -5.90
N VAL A 173 -0.44 -9.83 -6.74
CA VAL A 173 -1.86 -9.97 -6.43
C VAL A 173 -2.20 -11.46 -6.25
N GLY A 174 -2.96 -11.78 -5.21
CA GLY A 174 -3.28 -13.16 -4.80
C GLY A 174 -2.18 -13.86 -4.00
N SER A 175 -0.93 -13.39 -4.08
CA SER A 175 0.24 -14.05 -3.47
C SER A 175 0.68 -13.39 -2.15
N ILE A 176 0.69 -12.06 -2.10
CA ILE A 176 1.19 -11.31 -0.94
C ILE A 176 0.16 -10.28 -0.47
N GLY A 177 -0.09 -10.25 0.84
CA GLY A 177 -0.76 -9.15 1.52
C GLY A 177 0.24 -8.25 2.22
N CYS A 178 0.15 -6.94 2.00
CA CYS A 178 0.96 -5.93 2.67
C CYS A 178 0.04 -4.81 3.15
N TYR A 179 0.09 -4.42 4.42
CA TYR A 179 -0.74 -3.33 4.95
C TYR A 179 0.14 -2.35 5.71
N TRP A 180 0.04 -1.07 5.37
CA TRP A 180 0.78 -0.05 6.09
C TRP A 180 0.25 0.15 7.50
N SER A 181 1.17 0.41 8.42
CA SER A 181 0.89 1.06 9.71
C SER A 181 1.34 2.53 9.68
N SER A 182 0.94 3.31 10.68
CA SER A 182 1.39 4.68 10.91
C SER A 182 2.81 4.79 11.45
N SER A 183 3.46 3.67 11.81
CA SER A 183 4.76 3.71 12.49
C SER A 183 5.94 3.64 11.53
N VAL A 184 7.09 4.13 12.00
CA VAL A 184 8.37 4.16 11.28
C VAL A 184 9.44 3.34 11.99
N SER A 185 10.52 3.03 11.28
CA SER A 185 11.73 2.40 11.81
C SER A 185 12.94 2.89 11.02
N GLY A 186 13.62 3.92 11.53
CA GLY A 186 14.62 4.66 10.76
C GLY A 186 13.95 5.34 9.56
N THR A 187 14.58 5.27 8.38
CA THR A 187 14.05 5.83 7.14
C THR A 187 12.89 5.02 6.53
N ASN A 188 12.59 3.84 7.10
CA ASN A 188 11.52 2.96 6.64
C ASN A 188 10.19 3.19 7.38
N ALA A 189 9.10 2.73 6.77
CA ALA A 189 7.80 2.60 7.40
C ALA A 189 7.51 1.14 7.76
N ILE A 190 6.71 0.90 8.80
CA ILE A 190 6.31 -0.43 9.22
C ILE A 190 5.07 -0.88 8.43
N ARG A 191 5.14 -2.10 7.89
CA ARG A 191 3.99 -2.82 7.34
C ARG A 191 3.76 -4.17 8.04
N LEU A 192 2.52 -4.61 8.05
CA LEU A 192 2.17 -6.03 8.08
C LEU A 192 2.45 -6.62 6.70
N ARG A 193 3.12 -7.76 6.64
CA ARG A 193 3.29 -8.56 5.43
C ARG A 193 2.93 -10.01 5.71
N PHE A 194 2.17 -10.62 4.82
CA PHE A 194 1.96 -12.06 4.84
C PHE A 194 1.93 -12.66 3.43
N ASN A 195 2.19 -13.96 3.39
CA ASN A 195 1.85 -14.86 2.29
C ASN A 195 1.23 -16.12 2.89
N MET A 196 1.12 -17.23 2.16
CA MET A 196 0.57 -18.49 2.67
C MET A 196 1.34 -19.05 3.88
N SER A 197 2.67 -18.95 3.88
CA SER A 197 3.54 -19.61 4.88
C SER A 197 4.02 -18.71 6.01
N VAL A 198 4.03 -17.39 5.79
CA VAL A 198 4.68 -16.42 6.69
C VAL A 198 3.73 -15.27 7.02
N VAL A 199 3.78 -14.83 8.28
CA VAL A 199 3.17 -13.59 8.79
C VAL A 199 4.24 -12.77 9.50
N ASN A 200 4.49 -11.55 9.02
CA ASN A 200 5.42 -10.59 9.59
C ASN A 200 4.66 -9.31 9.95
N LEU A 201 4.42 -9.10 11.23
CA LEU A 201 3.62 -7.98 11.76
C LEU A 201 4.40 -6.66 11.77
N ASN A 202 5.72 -6.78 11.84
CA ASN A 202 6.66 -5.70 12.13
C ASN A 202 7.74 -5.63 11.05
N SER A 203 7.35 -5.47 9.78
CA SER A 203 8.29 -5.48 8.64
C SER A 203 8.62 -4.05 8.20
N PRO A 204 9.83 -3.51 8.46
CA PRO A 204 10.24 -2.21 7.95
C PRO A 204 10.44 -2.29 6.43
N TYR A 205 9.95 -1.30 5.70
CA TYR A 205 10.12 -1.23 4.26
C TYR A 205 10.03 0.19 3.69
N TYR A 206 10.44 0.36 2.43
CA TYR A 206 10.57 1.68 1.80
C TYR A 206 9.22 2.38 1.61
N ARG A 207 9.19 3.67 1.95
CA ARG A 207 7.97 4.50 1.98
C ARG A 207 7.37 4.73 0.59
N ALA A 208 8.18 4.63 -0.47
CA ALA A 208 7.72 4.81 -1.86
C ALA A 208 6.81 3.68 -2.38
N TYR A 209 6.72 2.53 -1.71
CA TYR A 209 5.79 1.47 -2.10
C TYR A 209 4.33 1.86 -1.88
N GLY A 210 3.43 1.35 -2.73
CA GLY A 210 1.99 1.48 -2.53
C GLY A 210 1.39 0.25 -1.88
N TYR A 211 1.02 0.33 -0.59
CA TYR A 211 0.29 -0.73 0.12
C TYR A 211 -1.12 -0.26 0.51
N PRO A 212 -2.11 -1.17 0.61
CA PRO A 212 -3.37 -0.84 1.26
C PRO A 212 -3.17 -0.44 2.74
N VAL A 213 -4.21 0.18 3.29
CA VAL A 213 -4.32 0.56 4.69
C VAL A 213 -5.58 -0.07 5.27
N ARG A 214 -5.63 -0.24 6.59
CA ARG A 214 -6.82 -0.67 7.32
C ARG A 214 -6.98 0.16 8.56
N CYS A 215 -7.97 1.04 8.53
CA CYS A 215 -8.29 1.89 9.64
C CYS A 215 -8.72 1.07 10.85
N VAL A 216 -8.35 1.54 12.03
CA VAL A 216 -8.84 1.03 13.32
C VAL A 216 -9.60 2.12 14.03
N GLN A 217 -10.59 1.73 14.82
CA GLN A 217 -11.42 2.66 15.57
C GLN A 217 -10.59 3.29 16.70
N GLU A 218 -10.79 4.58 16.94
CA GLU A 218 -10.21 5.31 18.08
C GLU A 218 -10.76 4.84 19.43
#